data_AF-A0A653C8Z7-F1
#
_entry.id   AF-A0A653C8Z7-F1
#
_cell.length_a   1.000
_cell.length_b   1.000
_cell.length_c   1.000
_cell.angle_alpha   90.00
_cell.angle_beta   90.00
_cell.angle_gamma   90.00
#
_symmetry.space_group_name_H-M   'P 1'
#
loop_
_entity.id
_entity.type
_entity.pdbx_description
1 polymer ?
#
loop_
_entity_poly.entity_id
_entity_poly.type
_entity_poly.pdbx_seq_one_letter_code
_entity_poly.pdbx_strand_id
1 'polypeptide(L)'
;MGVVLPPLEFTECLSDSPYFRENLHKHERELEKTNQHIKRIIKEIKDLLAAAKQLGIAQRSFAKCLKGFTFECVGGTQTDDEQVICNSLKSFADLINQIEDERDRMV
;
A
#
# COMPACT_ATOMS: atom_id res chain seq x y z
N MET A 1 -11.10 -16.86 15.77
CA MET A 1 -10.65 -17.18 17.15
C MET A 1 -9.27 -17.80 17.06
N GLY A 2 -8.32 -17.39 17.90
CA GLY A 2 -6.97 -17.95 17.90
C GLY A 2 -6.98 -19.41 18.36
N VAL A 3 -6.08 -20.23 17.81
CA VAL A 3 -5.86 -21.62 18.25
C VAL A 3 -5.18 -21.56 19.61
N VAL A 4 -5.77 -22.21 20.63
CA VAL A 4 -5.13 -22.38 21.94
C VAL A 4 -4.46 -23.75 21.93
N LEU A 5 -3.14 -23.76 22.01
CA LEU A 5 -2.34 -24.99 22.08
C LEU A 5 -2.06 -25.36 23.54
N PRO A 6 -2.06 -26.67 23.89
CA PRO A 6 -1.67 -27.10 25.22
C PRO A 6 -0.21 -26.76 25.50
N PRO A 7 0.18 -26.50 26.76
CA PRO A 7 1.56 -26.23 27.13
C PRO A 7 2.46 -27.44 26.82
N LEU A 8 3.74 -27.17 26.55
CA LEU A 8 4.78 -28.20 26.43
C LEU A 8 5.59 -28.20 27.72
N GLU A 9 5.47 -29.27 28.51
CA GLU A 9 6.16 -29.40 29.79
C GLU A 9 7.51 -30.12 29.64
N PHE A 10 8.54 -29.64 30.33
CA PHE A 10 9.87 -30.25 30.29
C PHE A 10 9.89 -31.68 30.84
N THR A 11 9.04 -31.98 31.83
CA THR A 11 8.91 -33.32 32.41
C THR A 11 8.34 -34.33 31.42
N GLU A 12 7.40 -33.92 30.57
CA GLU A 12 6.80 -34.76 29.53
C GLU A 12 7.80 -35.08 28.40
N CYS A 13 8.70 -34.15 28.10
CA CYS A 13 9.79 -34.36 27.16
C CYS A 13 10.71 -35.52 27.56
N LEU A 14 11.00 -35.68 28.86
CA LEU A 14 11.83 -36.78 29.36
C LEU A 14 11.19 -38.15 29.12
N SER A 15 9.85 -38.23 29.17
CA SER A 15 9.10 -39.45 28.92
C SER A 15 8.92 -39.78 27.44
N ASP A 16 9.11 -38.79 26.56
CA ASP A 16 8.95 -38.87 25.11
C ASP A 16 7.68 -39.62 24.66
N SER A 17 6.58 -39.35 25.35
CA SER A 17 5.33 -40.06 25.11
C SER A 17 4.77 -39.74 23.72
N PRO A 18 4.01 -40.67 23.10
CA PRO A 18 3.30 -40.40 21.84
C PRO A 18 2.41 -39.14 21.92
N TYR A 19 1.80 -38.90 23.08
CA TYR A 19 0.97 -37.71 23.33
C TYR A 19 1.80 -36.41 23.30
N PHE A 20 2.96 -36.38 23.96
CA PHE A 20 3.86 -35.23 23.94
C PHE A 20 4.33 -34.91 22.51
N ARG A 21 4.72 -35.94 21.74
CA ARG A 21 5.11 -35.76 20.33
C ARG A 21 3.98 -35.21 19.47
N GLU A 22 2.74 -35.67 19.67
CA GLU A 22 1.58 -35.14 18.96
C GLU A 22 1.36 -33.64 19.28
N ASN A 23 1.49 -33.26 20.56
CA ASN A 23 1.40 -31.87 20.98
C ASN A 23 2.54 -31.02 20.39
N LEU A 24 3.79 -31.49 20.42
CA LEU A 24 4.93 -30.83 19.79
C LEU A 24 4.67 -30.59 18.28
N HIS A 25 4.17 -31.61 17.57
CA HIS A 25 3.81 -31.47 16.16
C HIS A 25 2.65 -30.49 15.92
N LYS A 26 1.75 -30.27 16.89
CA LYS A 26 0.73 -29.22 16.77
C LYS A 26 1.39 -27.84 16.84
N HIS A 27 2.33 -27.63 17.77
CA HIS A 27 3.11 -26.38 17.86
C HIS A 27 3.94 -26.11 16.62
N GLU A 28 4.66 -27.10 16.11
CA GLU A 28 5.45 -26.97 14.86
C GLU A 28 4.56 -26.58 13.67
N ARG A 29 3.39 -27.20 13.53
CA ARG A 29 2.43 -26.88 12.47
C ARG A 29 1.89 -25.47 12.59
N GLU A 30 1.53 -25.02 13.79
CA GLU A 30 1.06 -23.65 13.98
C GLU A 30 2.18 -22.64 13.74
N LEU A 31 3.41 -22.92 14.17
CA LEU A 31 4.57 -22.08 13.89
C LEU A 31 4.81 -21.92 12.39
N GLU A 32 4.76 -23.02 11.64
CA GLU A 32 4.91 -22.99 10.18
C GLU A 32 3.80 -22.18 9.50
N LYS A 33 2.54 -22.36 9.92
CA LYS A 33 1.41 -21.55 9.44
C LYS A 33 1.60 -20.06 9.73
N THR A 34 2.00 -19.72 10.96
CA THR A 34 2.27 -18.33 11.34
C THR A 34 3.42 -17.75 10.51
N ASN A 35 4.48 -18.50 10.27
CA ASN A 35 5.59 -18.09 9.42
C ASN A 35 5.12 -17.77 7.98
N GLN A 36 4.32 -18.65 7.41
CA GLN A 36 3.75 -18.46 6.07
C GLN A 36 2.82 -17.24 6.02
N HIS A 37 1.98 -17.04 7.03
CA HIS A 37 1.12 -15.85 7.13
C HIS A 37 1.94 -14.56 7.23
N ILE A 38 2.99 -14.51 8.06
CA ILE A 38 3.87 -13.34 8.17
C ILE A 38 4.55 -13.05 6.82
N LYS A 39 5.10 -14.07 6.16
CA LYS A 39 5.70 -13.92 4.81
C LYS A 39 4.70 -13.36 3.81
N ARG A 40 3.45 -13.82 3.85
CA ARG A 40 2.38 -13.30 3.01
C ARG A 40 2.09 -11.83 3.33
N ILE A 41 1.91 -11.47 4.59
CA ILE A 41 1.68 -10.07 5.00
C ILE A 41 2.80 -9.15 4.49
N ILE A 42 4.07 -9.58 4.63
CA ILE A 42 5.21 -8.82 4.11
C ILE A 42 5.11 -8.63 2.59
N LYS A 43 4.72 -9.67 1.86
CA LYS A 43 4.50 -9.57 0.41
C LYS A 43 3.38 -8.58 0.07
N GLU A 44 2.22 -8.71 0.71
CA GLU A 44 1.07 -7.83 0.49
C GLU A 44 1.41 -6.37 0.80
N ILE A 45 2.20 -6.09 1.85
CA ILE A 45 2.69 -4.74 2.16
C ILE A 45 3.57 -4.20 1.02
N LYS A 46 4.51 -5.00 0.52
CA LYS A 46 5.37 -4.58 -0.59
C LYS A 46 4.58 -4.28 -1.86
N ASP A 47 3.62 -5.13 -2.18
CA ASP A 47 2.76 -4.96 -3.35
C ASP A 47 1.86 -3.71 -3.20
N LEU A 48 1.35 -3.45 -2.00
CA LEU A 48 0.60 -2.23 -1.68
C LEU A 48 1.44 -0.95 -1.87
N LEU A 49 2.67 -0.92 -1.33
CA LEU A 49 3.56 0.23 -1.48
C LEU A 49 3.94 0.47 -2.95
N ALA A 50 4.16 -0.60 -3.71
CA ALA A 50 4.42 -0.50 -5.14
C ALA A 50 3.22 0.08 -5.91
N ALA A 51 1.99 -0.37 -5.61
CA ALA A 51 0.78 0.17 -6.20
C ALA A 51 0.56 1.64 -5.85
N ALA A 52 0.78 2.03 -4.58
CA ALA A 52 0.67 3.41 -4.13
C ALA A 52 1.66 4.32 -4.88
N LYS A 53 2.89 3.86 -5.10
CA LYS A 53 3.89 4.59 -5.91
C LYS A 53 3.46 4.77 -7.36
N GLN A 54 2.90 3.73 -7.98
CA GLN A 54 2.40 3.83 -9.36
C GLN A 54 1.22 4.78 -9.48
N LEU A 55 0.31 4.77 -8.49
CA LEU A 55 -0.77 5.73 -8.39
C LEU A 55 -0.23 7.17 -8.33
N GLY A 56 0.77 7.43 -7.48
CA GLY A 56 1.36 8.77 -7.39
C GLY A 56 2.02 9.23 -8.69
N ILE A 57 2.73 8.35 -9.40
CA ILE A 57 3.28 8.66 -10.73
C ILE A 57 2.16 9.03 -11.71
N ALA A 58 1.07 8.25 -11.75
CA ALA A 58 -0.06 8.51 -12.64
C ALA A 58 -0.76 9.84 -12.31
N GLN A 59 -0.96 10.14 -11.02
CA GLN A 59 -1.57 11.39 -10.57
C GLN A 59 -0.71 12.61 -10.91
N ARG A 60 0.61 12.54 -10.72
CA ARG A 60 1.54 13.61 -11.13
C ARG A 60 1.56 13.81 -12.65
N SER A 61 1.51 12.72 -13.43
CA SER A 61 1.38 12.82 -14.90
C SER A 61 0.09 13.50 -15.31
N PHE A 62 -1.04 13.17 -14.66
CA PHE A 62 -2.31 13.82 -14.91
C PHE A 62 -2.28 15.31 -14.53
N ALA A 63 -1.70 15.66 -13.38
CA ALA A 63 -1.49 17.05 -12.98
C ALA A 63 -0.65 17.83 -14.01
N LYS A 64 0.39 17.20 -14.60
CA LYS A 64 1.17 17.81 -15.68
C LYS A 64 0.31 18.11 -16.91
N CYS A 65 -0.57 17.20 -17.32
CA CYS A 65 -1.51 17.44 -18.42
C CYS A 65 -2.43 18.62 -18.12
N LEU A 66 -2.99 18.69 -16.92
CA LEU A 66 -3.85 19.80 -16.48
C LEU A 66 -3.11 21.15 -16.48
N LYS A 67 -1.88 21.16 -15.97
CA LYS A 67 -1.04 22.38 -15.89
C LYS A 67 -0.61 22.89 -17.26
N GLY A 68 -0.42 21.98 -18.21
CA GLY A 68 -0.07 22.26 -19.60
C GLY A 68 -1.26 22.59 -20.50
N PHE A 69 -2.50 22.43 -20.03
CA PHE A 69 -3.68 22.75 -20.82
C PHE A 69 -3.74 24.25 -21.11
N THR A 70 -3.97 24.58 -22.38
CA THR A 70 -4.24 25.94 -22.86
C THR A 70 -5.17 25.84 -24.04
N PHE A 71 -6.09 26.79 -24.19
CA PHE A 71 -6.89 26.90 -25.40
C PHE A 71 -6.01 27.35 -26.58
N GLU A 72 -6.23 26.75 -27.74
CA GLU A 72 -5.69 27.23 -29.01
C GLU A 72 -6.62 28.32 -29.56
N CYS A 73 -6.16 29.57 -29.54
CA CYS A 73 -6.98 30.71 -29.96
C CYS A 73 -6.55 31.21 -31.34
N VAL A 74 -7.52 31.32 -32.26
CA VAL A 74 -7.32 32.00 -33.55
C VAL A 74 -7.25 33.50 -33.29
N GLY A 75 -6.13 34.15 -33.63
CA GLY A 75 -5.94 35.60 -33.46
C GLY A 75 -5.12 36.03 -32.23
N GLY A 76 -4.64 35.08 -31.41
CA GLY A 76 -3.60 35.34 -30.41
C GLY A 76 -4.05 35.84 -29.03
N THR A 77 -5.36 35.93 -28.76
CA THR A 77 -5.89 36.34 -27.44
C THR A 77 -6.92 35.34 -26.92
N GLN A 78 -6.78 34.96 -25.64
CA GLN A 78 -7.78 34.18 -24.90
C GLN A 78 -8.88 35.09 -24.37
N THR A 79 -10.12 34.60 -24.40
CA THR A 79 -11.25 35.21 -23.70
C THR A 79 -11.09 35.11 -22.18
N ASP A 80 -11.82 35.94 -21.43
CA ASP A 80 -11.77 35.92 -19.96
C ASP A 80 -12.18 34.54 -19.39
N ASP A 81 -13.20 33.91 -19.97
CA ASP A 81 -13.66 32.58 -19.55
C ASP A 81 -12.61 31.49 -19.82
N GLU A 82 -11.93 31.54 -20.97
CA GLU A 82 -10.84 30.62 -21.30
C GLU A 82 -9.67 30.76 -20.32
N GLN A 83 -9.33 31.99 -19.93
CA GLN A 83 -8.31 32.24 -18.91
C GLN A 83 -8.72 31.69 -17.54
N VAL A 84 -9.98 31.89 -17.13
CA VAL A 84 -10.53 31.35 -15.88
C VAL A 84 -10.46 29.82 -15.87
N ILE A 85 -10.83 29.17 -16.96
CA ILE A 85 -10.75 27.70 -17.08
C ILE A 85 -9.28 27.24 -16.98
N CYS A 86 -8.35 27.85 -17.72
CA CYS A 86 -6.93 27.47 -17.67
C CYS A 86 -6.35 27.63 -16.26
N ASN A 87 -6.66 28.73 -15.58
CA ASN A 87 -6.20 28.97 -14.21
C ASN A 87 -6.82 28.00 -13.21
N SER A 88 -8.08 27.61 -13.41
CA SER A 88 -8.75 26.59 -12.60
C SER A 88 -8.05 25.23 -12.73
N LEU A 89 -7.73 24.79 -13.95
CA LEU A 89 -7.02 23.53 -14.19
C LEU A 89 -5.60 23.54 -13.62
N LYS A 90 -4.88 24.65 -13.71
CA LYS A 90 -3.58 24.82 -13.04
C LYS A 90 -3.70 24.68 -11.52
N SER A 91 -4.75 25.25 -10.93
CA SER A 91 -5.01 25.16 -9.49
C SER A 91 -5.30 23.71 -9.07
N PHE A 92 -6.09 22.98 -9.86
CA PHE A 92 -6.31 21.54 -9.64
C PHE A 92 -5.01 20.72 -9.75
N ALA A 93 -4.16 21.03 -10.73
CA ALA A 93 -2.87 20.37 -10.87
C ALA A 93 -1.96 20.58 -9.64
N ASP A 94 -1.93 21.81 -9.12
CA ASP A 94 -1.12 22.14 -7.94
C ASP A 94 -1.65 21.42 -6.68
N LEU A 95 -2.98 21.33 -6.51
CA LEU A 95 -3.59 20.56 -5.42
C LEU A 95 -3.24 19.07 -5.51
N ILE A 96 -3.31 18.47 -6.70
CA ILE A 96 -2.92 17.06 -6.90
C ILE A 96 -1.47 16.85 -6.52
N ASN A 97 -0.56 17.74 -6.95
CA ASN A 97 0.86 17.63 -6.61
C ASN A 97 1.09 17.72 -5.10
N GLN A 98 0.39 18.62 -4.39
CA GLN A 98 0.49 18.72 -2.92
C GLN A 98 0.03 17.42 -2.23
N ILE A 99 -1.07 16.83 -2.70
CA ILE A 99 -1.55 15.54 -2.17
C ILE A 99 -0.50 14.44 -2.38
N GLU A 100 0.12 14.39 -3.56
CA GLU A 100 1.16 13.41 -3.83
C GLU A 100 2.46 13.67 -3.05
N ASP A 101 2.82 14.93 -2.81
CA ASP A 101 3.97 15.28 -1.96
C ASP A 101 3.75 14.82 -0.51
N GLU A 102 2.54 14.97 0.04
CA GLU A 102 2.23 14.42 1.37
C GLU A 102 2.18 12.89 1.36
N ARG A 103 1.68 12.27 0.29
CA ARG A 103 1.71 10.80 0.17
C ARG A 103 3.13 10.26 0.13
N ASP A 104 4.03 10.90 -0.60
CA ASP A 104 5.45 10.52 -0.67
C ASP A 104 6.16 10.64 0.69
N ARG A 105 5.64 11.45 1.63
CA ARG A 105 6.15 11.52 3.01
C ARG A 105 5.64 10.41 3.92
N MET A 106 4.50 9.79 3.58
CA MET A 106 3.89 8.72 4.36
C MET A 106 4.43 7.33 4.01
N VAL A 107 5.11 7.21 2.86
CA VAL A 107 5.63 5.95 2.27
C VAL A 107 7.13 5.86 2.46
#